data_AF-A0A7Y3BXX0-F1
#
_entry.id   AF-A0A7Y3BXX0-F1
#
_cell.length_a   1.000
_cell.length_b   1.000
_cell.length_c   1.000
_cell.angle_alpha   90.00
_cell.angle_beta   90.00
_cell.angle_gamma   90.00
#
_symmetry.space_group_name_H-M   'P 1'
#
loop_
_entity.id
_entity.type
_entity.pdbx_description
1 polymer ?
#
loop_
_entity_poly.entity_id
_entity_poly.type
_entity_poly.pdbx_seq_one_letter_code
_entity_poly.pdbx_strand_id
1 'polypeptide(L)'
;MVDTAVWGAELATALAGSDERGHIYIVEPTGPFEDDPNVTNKRFPGNITQSYRTPHPVRVIRELETWRRHQPEVVESMLANIARLQEQGRDVIDD
;
A
#
# COMPACT_ATOMS: atom_id res chain seq x y z
N MET A 1 -0.32 5.58 9.20
CA MET A 1 -0.82 6.85 8.61
C MET A 1 -1.91 6.54 7.58
N VAL A 2 -2.98 7.35 7.47
CA VAL A 2 -4.06 7.09 6.49
C VAL A 2 -3.55 7.22 5.04
N ASP A 3 -2.66 8.17 4.79
CA ASP A 3 -2.08 8.44 3.46
C ASP A 3 -1.45 7.21 2.80
N THR A 4 -0.67 6.43 3.57
CA THR A 4 -0.07 5.17 3.09
C THR A 4 -1.13 4.12 2.75
N ALA A 5 -2.22 4.03 3.53
CA ALA A 5 -3.32 3.12 3.25
C ALA A 5 -4.12 3.53 1.99
N VAL A 6 -4.19 4.84 1.70
CA VAL A 6 -4.79 5.36 0.46
C VAL A 6 -4.04 4.84 -0.76
N TRP A 7 -2.70 4.86 -0.74
CA TRP A 7 -1.90 4.27 -1.81
C TRP A 7 -2.20 2.79 -2.04
N GLY A 8 -2.32 2.01 -0.96
CA GLY A 8 -2.68 0.60 -1.05
C GLY A 8 -4.03 0.37 -1.73
N ALA A 9 -5.05 1.15 -1.36
CA ALA A 9 -6.38 1.07 -1.95
C ALA A 9 -6.38 1.47 -3.43
N GLU A 10 -5.75 2.59 -3.79
CA GLU A 10 -5.75 3.13 -5.15
C GLU A 10 -4.92 2.29 -6.12
N LEU A 11 -3.74 1.81 -5.71
CA LEU A 11 -2.90 0.97 -6.56
C LEU A 11 -3.54 -0.41 -6.76
N ALA A 12 -4.20 -0.96 -5.75
CA ALA A 12 -4.88 -2.25 -5.88
C ALA A 12 -5.99 -2.20 -6.93
N THR A 13 -6.86 -1.18 -6.91
CA THR A 13 -7.93 -1.08 -7.91
C THR A 13 -7.41 -0.72 -9.29
N ALA A 14 -6.44 0.20 -9.39
CA ALA A 14 -5.86 0.61 -10.66
C ALA A 14 -5.14 -0.56 -11.37
N LEU A 15 -4.33 -1.34 -10.64
CA LEU A 15 -3.64 -2.50 -11.20
C LEU A 15 -4.59 -3.65 -11.55
N ALA A 16 -5.73 -3.76 -10.86
CA ALA A 16 -6.79 -4.71 -11.19
C ALA A 16 -7.67 -4.26 -12.37
N GLY A 17 -7.50 -3.04 -12.89
CA GLY A 17 -8.37 -2.48 -13.94
C GLY A 17 -9.80 -2.22 -13.47
N SER A 18 -9.99 -1.96 -12.17
CA SER A 18 -11.29 -1.68 -11.58
C SER A 18 -11.54 -0.17 -11.46
N ASP A 19 -12.75 0.26 -11.82
CA ASP A 19 -13.22 1.64 -11.63
C ASP A 19 -13.64 1.93 -10.18
N GLU A 20 -13.55 0.94 -9.29
CA GLU A 20 -13.88 1.11 -7.88
C GLU A 20 -12.88 2.05 -7.16
N ARG A 21 -13.37 2.65 -6.07
CA ARG A 21 -12.56 3.53 -5.24
C ARG A 21 -11.43 2.82 -4.49
N GLY A 22 -11.57 1.51 -4.27
CA GLY A 22 -10.76 0.79 -3.29
C GLY A 22 -11.30 0.99 -1.89
N HIS A 23 -10.89 0.10 -1.00
CA HIS A 23 -11.38 0.03 0.38
C HIS A 23 -10.21 0.12 1.35
N ILE A 24 -10.42 0.82 2.47
CA ILE A 24 -9.45 0.90 3.56
C ILE A 24 -10.12 0.36 4.81
N TYR A 25 -9.53 -0.69 5.39
CA TYR A 25 -10.05 -1.31 6.60
C TYR A 25 -9.17 -0.99 7.80
N ILE A 26 -9.81 -0.70 8.92
CA ILE A 26 -9.14 -0.69 10.23
C ILE A 26 -9.18 -2.12 10.74
N VAL A 27 -7.99 -2.65 11.01
CA VAL A 27 -7.81 -4.04 11.40
C VAL A 27 -7.10 -4.15 12.73
N GLU A 28 -7.35 -5.24 13.43
CA GLU A 28 -6.62 -5.66 14.61
C GLU A 28 -5.79 -6.91 14.26
N PRO A 29 -4.47 -6.90 14.53
CA PRO A 29 -3.62 -8.06 14.29
C PRO A 29 -3.99 -9.19 15.27
N THR A 30 -4.07 -10.43 14.79
CA THR A 30 -4.33 -11.58 15.67
C THR A 30 -3.06 -12.30 16.14
N GLY A 31 -1.91 -11.86 15.65
CA GLY A 31 -0.59 -12.34 16.04
C GLY A 31 0.47 -11.27 15.83
N PRO A 32 1.76 -11.61 16.01
CA PRO A 32 2.87 -10.70 15.76
C PRO A 32 2.87 -10.14 14.33
N PHE A 33 3.41 -8.93 14.19
CA PHE A 33 3.66 -8.27 12.92
C PHE A 33 5.06 -7.64 12.94
N GLU A 34 5.61 -7.39 11.77
CA GLU A 34 6.94 -6.80 11.58
C GLU A 34 6.90 -5.66 10.57
N ASP A 35 7.94 -4.83 10.57
CA ASP A 35 8.12 -3.77 9.57
C ASP A 35 8.10 -4.36 8.15
N ASP A 36 7.37 -3.71 7.24
CA ASP A 36 7.35 -4.12 5.83
C ASP A 36 8.72 -3.81 5.19
N PRO A 37 9.47 -4.85 4.76
CA PRO A 37 10.79 -4.65 4.17
C PRO A 37 10.72 -3.85 2.87
N ASN A 38 9.62 -3.87 2.10
CA ASN A 38 9.51 -3.18 0.82
C ASN A 38 9.58 -1.65 0.94
N VAL A 39 9.31 -1.10 2.13
CA VAL A 39 9.31 0.35 2.37
C VAL A 39 10.13 0.78 3.60
N THR A 40 10.62 -0.16 4.39
CA THR A 40 11.48 0.10 5.56
C THR A 40 12.95 0.08 5.18
N ASN A 41 13.72 1.10 5.58
CA ASN A 41 15.15 1.23 5.26
C ASN A 41 15.50 1.18 3.75
N LYS A 42 14.55 1.48 2.86
CA LYS A 42 14.79 1.53 1.40
C LYS A 42 15.23 2.93 0.97
N ARG A 43 14.30 3.89 0.91
CA ARG A 43 14.60 5.27 0.51
C ARG A 43 15.08 6.15 1.68
N PHE A 44 14.58 5.86 2.88
CA PHE A 44 14.86 6.62 4.10
C PHE A 44 15.15 5.65 5.25
N PRO A 45 15.93 6.06 6.27
CA PRO A 45 16.18 5.24 7.45
C PRO A 45 14.91 5.06 8.30
N GLY A 46 14.67 3.83 8.74
CA GLY A 46 13.51 3.42 9.54
C GLY A 46 12.23 3.17 8.72
N ASN A 47 11.13 2.95 9.44
CA ASN A 47 9.78 2.73 8.90
C ASN A 47 8.95 4.02 8.98
N ILE A 48 9.25 5.00 8.11
CA ILE A 48 8.57 6.32 8.13
C ILE A 48 7.08 6.18 7.78
N THR A 49 6.74 5.25 6.87
CA THR A 49 5.35 5.05 6.42
C THR A 49 4.50 4.31 7.46
N GLN A 50 5.14 3.71 8.47
CA GLN A 50 4.49 2.82 9.44
C GLN A 50 3.76 1.67 8.74
N SER A 51 4.43 1.06 7.76
CA SER A 51 3.95 -0.09 7.02
C SER A 51 4.44 -1.37 7.67
N TYR A 52 3.55 -2.35 7.79
CA TYR A 52 3.83 -3.61 8.46
C TYR A 52 3.27 -4.77 7.65
N ARG A 53 3.80 -5.97 7.88
CA ARG A 53 3.26 -7.23 7.36
C ARG A 53 3.16 -8.27 8.47
N THR A 54 2.28 -9.25 8.26
CA THR A 54 2.11 -10.37 9.18
C THR A 54 1.64 -11.61 8.41
N PRO A 55 2.16 -12.82 8.75
CA PRO A 55 1.62 -14.07 8.24
C PRO A 55 0.36 -14.51 9.00
N HIS A 56 0.04 -13.84 10.12
CA HIS A 56 -1.14 -14.14 10.92
C HIS A 56 -2.37 -13.43 10.35
N PRO A 57 -3.58 -14.01 10.48
CA PRO A 57 -4.80 -13.33 10.08
C PRO A 57 -4.95 -11.97 10.78
N VAL A 58 -5.72 -11.07 10.15
CA VAL A 58 -6.14 -9.82 10.76
C VAL A 58 -7.66 -9.81 10.91
N ARG A 59 -8.16 -9.20 11.99
CA ARG A 59 -9.59 -9.02 12.22
C ARG A 59 -10.01 -7.65 11.71
N VAL A 60 -10.93 -7.61 10.75
CA VAL A 60 -11.53 -6.34 10.30
C VAL A 60 -12.43 -5.81 11.41
N ILE A 61 -12.12 -4.62 11.90
CA ILE A 61 -12.90 -3.93 12.93
C ILE A 61 -13.97 -3.06 12.28
N ARG A 62 -13.59 -2.30 11.25
CA ARG A 62 -14.51 -1.49 10.44
C ARG A 62 -13.83 -1.04 9.14
N GLU A 63 -14.65 -0.58 8.22
CA GLU A 63 -14.18 0.19 7.08
C GLU A 63 -13.95 1.66 7.47
N LEU A 64 -12.94 2.28 6.87
CA LEU A 64 -12.75 3.72 6.87
C LEU A 64 -13.40 4.27 5.59
N GLU A 65 -14.63 4.77 5.72
CA GLU A 65 -15.40 5.26 4.58
C GLU A 65 -14.85 6.59 4.04
N THR A 66 -14.47 7.49 4.97
CA THR A 66 -14.04 8.86 4.65
C THR A 66 -12.52 8.96 4.60
N TRP A 67 -11.99 9.12 3.39
CA TRP A 67 -10.58 9.41 3.12
C TRP A 67 -10.45 10.16 1.79
N ARG A 68 -9.40 10.95 1.64
CA ARG A 68 -9.19 11.74 0.44
C ARG A 68 -8.35 10.94 -0.57
N ARG A 69 -8.83 10.83 -1.80
CA ARG A 69 -8.05 10.29 -2.92
C ARG A 69 -6.87 11.20 -3.25
N HIS A 70 -5.80 10.62 -3.78
CA HIS A 70 -4.80 11.40 -4.47
C HIS A 70 -5.39 12.04 -5.74
N GLN A 71 -4.75 13.09 -6.24
CA GLN A 71 -5.11 13.61 -7.55
C GLN A 71 -4.81 12.55 -8.63
N PRO A 72 -5.63 12.42 -9.68
CA PRO A 72 -5.43 11.39 -10.71
C PRO A 72 -4.01 11.38 -11.28
N GLU A 73 -3.42 12.55 -11.52
CA GLU A 73 -2.08 12.69 -12.12
C GLU A 73 -0.98 12.12 -11.20
N VAL A 74 -1.21 12.14 -9.87
CA VAL A 74 -0.28 11.58 -8.88
C VAL A 74 -0.31 10.06 -8.93
N VAL A 75 -1.50 9.47 -9.06
CA VAL A 75 -1.67 8.01 -9.20
C VAL A 75 -1.10 7.53 -10.53
N GLU A 76 -1.41 8.23 -11.63
CA GLU A 76 -0.87 7.94 -12.96
C GLU A 76 0.66 7.99 -12.98
N SER A 77 1.26 9.00 -12.35
CA SER A 77 2.71 9.10 -12.23
C SER A 77 3.31 7.93 -11.46
N MET A 78 2.65 7.47 -10.39
CA MET A 78 3.10 6.30 -9.62
C MET A 78 3.01 5.01 -10.44
N LEU A 79 1.89 4.79 -11.14
CA LEU A 79 1.71 3.63 -12.02
C LEU A 79 2.77 3.60 -13.14
N ALA A 80 3.05 4.75 -13.76
CA ALA A 80 4.11 4.85 -14.77
C ALA A 80 5.49 4.52 -14.19
N ASN A 81 5.77 4.93 -12.94
CA ASN A 81 7.02 4.58 -12.26
C ASN A 81 7.12 3.08 -11.96
N ILE A 82 6.02 2.44 -11.54
CA ILE A 82 5.95 0.99 -11.31
C ILE A 82 6.21 0.24 -12.62
N ALA A 83 5.53 0.60 -13.72
CA ALA A 83 5.74 0.00 -15.03
C ALA A 83 7.20 0.12 -15.50
N ARG A 84 7.82 1.29 -15.32
CA ARG A 84 9.23 1.50 -15.63
C ARG A 84 10.16 0.61 -14.78
N LEU A 85 9.83 0.34 -13.52
CA LEU A 85 10.63 -0.56 -12.68
C LEU A 85 10.51 -2.02 -13.15
N GLN A 86 9.32 -2.44 -13.57
CA GLN A 86 9.07 -3.77 -14.15
C GLN A 86 9.84 -3.97 -15.45
N GLU A 87 9.81 -3.00 -16.37
CA GLU A 87 10.58 -3.04 -17.62
C GLU A 87 12.10 -3.17 -17.38
N GLN A 88 12.58 -2.66 -16.23
CA GLN A 88 13.98 -2.71 -15.85
C GLN A 88 14.34 -3.97 -15.03
N GLY A 89 13.37 -4.82 -14.69
CA GLY A 89 13.57 -5.97 -13.79
C GLY A 89 14.01 -5.56 -12.38
N ARG A 90 13.57 -4.40 -11.91
CA ARG A 90 13.96 -3.80 -10.62
C ARG A 90 12.83 -3.78 -9.59
N ASP A 91 11.68 -4.34 -9.94
CA ASP A 91 10.48 -4.51 -9.11
C ASP A 91 10.62 -5.70 -8.14
N VAL A 92 11.69 -5.72 -7.35
CA VAL A 92 11.89 -6.75 -6.33
C VAL A 92 10.83 -6.59 -5.24
N ILE A 93 10.05 -7.64 -5.00
CA ILE A 93 9.04 -7.73 -3.94
C ILE A 93 9.55 -8.70 -2.88
N ASP A 94 9.69 -8.21 -1.66
CA ASP A 94 10.05 -8.99 -0.47
C ASP A 94 8.73 -9.40 0.25
N ASP A 95 8.26 -10.64 0.04
CA ASP A 95 7.05 -11.24 0.67
C ASP A 95 7.41 -12.27 1.75
#